data_AF-R6BSI8-F1
#
_entry.id   AF-R6BSI8-F1
#
_cell.length_a   1.000
_cell.length_b   1.000
_cell.length_c   1.000
_cell.angle_alpha   90.00
_cell.angle_beta   90.00
_cell.angle_gamma   90.00
#
_symmetry.space_group_name_H-M   'P 1'
#
loop_
_entity.id
_entity.type
_entity.pdbx_description
1 polymer ?
#
loop_
_entity_poly.entity_id
_entity_poly.type
_entity_poly.pdbx_seq_one_letter_code
_entity_poly.pdbx_strand_id
1 'polypeptide(L)'
;MDEKQLMKDFCLVSGLDEQQAEGWKPLVLGCWEELCRRLRPAVQPQEHRERLSLACAALAYYRLQRMQGEVYSGIKVGDISLTAGSGQQSEAMVLEMVGDLLDSAGVCVQGVDVCSRNR
;
A
#
# COMPACT_ATOMS: atom_id res chain seq x y z
N MET A 1 -6.88 -1.88 12.54
CA MET A 1 -7.20 -0.54 12.00
C MET A 1 -8.70 -0.43 11.91
N ASP A 2 -9.26 0.77 12.01
CA ASP A 2 -10.68 0.97 11.70
C ASP A 2 -10.91 0.86 10.19
N GLU A 3 -11.93 0.10 9.82
CA GLU A 3 -12.37 -0.08 8.43
C GLU A 3 -12.63 1.26 7.73
N LYS A 4 -13.30 2.18 8.43
CA LYS A 4 -13.59 3.53 7.91
C LYS A 4 -12.33 4.30 7.54
N GLN A 5 -11.25 4.14 8.31
CA GLN A 5 -9.98 4.81 8.04
C GLN A 5 -9.29 4.19 6.81
N LEU A 6 -9.27 2.86 6.71
CA LEU A 6 -8.73 2.16 5.54
C LEU A 6 -9.45 2.56 4.25
N MET A 7 -10.79 2.63 4.29
CA MET A 7 -11.59 3.03 3.15
C MET A 7 -11.37 4.50 2.78
N LYS A 8 -11.28 5.39 3.77
CA LYS A 8 -10.99 6.81 3.53
C LYS A 8 -9.64 7.01 2.84
N ASP A 9 -8.59 6.35 3.32
CA ASP A 9 -7.26 6.45 2.72
C ASP A 9 -7.22 5.77 1.34
N PHE A 10 -7.98 4.70 1.14
CA PHE A 10 -8.15 4.08 -0.16
C PHE A 10 -8.84 5.01 -1.17
N CYS A 11 -9.92 5.69 -0.81
CA CYS A 11 -10.55 6.72 -1.67
C CYS A 11 -9.54 7.82 -2.01
N LEU A 12 -8.75 8.26 -1.02
CA LEU A 12 -7.75 9.32 -1.20
C LEU A 12 -6.63 8.91 -2.17
N VAL A 13 -6.15 7.67 -2.10
CA VAL A 13 -5.08 7.16 -2.98
C VAL A 13 -5.61 6.78 -4.36
N SER A 14 -6.80 6.22 -4.44
CA SER A 14 -7.39 5.73 -5.70
C SER A 14 -8.08 6.81 -6.52
N GLY A 15 -8.46 7.94 -5.88
CA GLY A 15 -9.28 8.97 -6.50
C GLY A 15 -10.74 8.56 -6.71
N LEU A 16 -11.16 7.39 -6.20
CA LEU A 16 -12.53 6.89 -6.28
C LEU A 16 -13.42 7.61 -5.26
N ASP A 17 -14.70 7.76 -5.61
CA ASP A 17 -15.72 8.17 -4.65
C ASP A 17 -16.09 7.02 -3.69
N GLU A 18 -16.78 7.35 -2.60
CA GLU A 18 -17.16 6.39 -1.56
C GLU A 18 -18.05 5.25 -2.08
N GLN A 19 -18.93 5.50 -3.06
CA GLN A 19 -19.78 4.45 -3.63
C GLN A 19 -18.98 3.48 -4.48
N GLN A 20 -18.06 4.00 -5.29
CA GLN A 20 -17.14 3.18 -6.09
C GLN A 20 -16.21 2.36 -5.19
N ALA A 21 -15.69 2.97 -4.13
CA ALA A 21 -14.79 2.33 -3.19
C ALA A 21 -15.46 1.22 -2.38
N GLU A 22 -16.74 1.36 -1.99
CA GLU A 22 -17.45 0.35 -1.20
C GLU A 22 -17.45 -1.04 -1.87
N GLY A 23 -17.52 -1.09 -3.21
CA GLY A 23 -17.41 -2.33 -3.98
C GLY A 23 -16.04 -3.02 -3.86
N TRP A 24 -14.99 -2.28 -3.51
CA TRP A 24 -13.62 -2.77 -3.34
C TRP A 24 -13.23 -2.96 -1.88
N LYS A 25 -14.15 -2.77 -0.95
CA LYS A 25 -13.93 -2.98 0.48
C LYS A 25 -13.33 -4.36 0.84
N PRO A 26 -13.78 -5.49 0.25
CA PRO A 26 -13.16 -6.79 0.51
C PRO A 26 -11.68 -6.84 0.08
N LEU A 27 -11.32 -6.12 -1.00
CA LEU A 27 -9.95 -6.01 -1.47
C LEU A 27 -9.08 -5.26 -0.46
N VAL A 28 -9.56 -4.11 0.01
CA VAL A 28 -8.83 -3.28 0.99
C VAL A 28 -8.61 -4.03 2.29
N LEU A 29 -9.64 -4.70 2.81
CA LEU A 29 -9.54 -5.50 4.03
C LEU A 29 -8.60 -6.70 3.86
N GLY A 30 -8.64 -7.38 2.71
CA GLY A 30 -7.70 -8.46 2.40
C GLY A 30 -6.25 -7.98 2.35
N CYS A 31 -6.00 -6.80 1.80
CA CYS A 31 -4.67 -6.18 1.80
C CYS A 31 -4.20 -5.84 3.22
N TRP A 32 -5.12 -5.37 4.08
CA TRP A 32 -4.81 -5.07 5.47
C TRP A 32 -4.40 -6.32 6.26
N GLU A 33 -5.14 -7.42 6.09
CA GLU A 33 -4.80 -8.69 6.73
C GLU A 33 -3.43 -9.21 6.29
N GLU A 34 -3.13 -9.13 5.00
CA GLU A 34 -1.83 -9.54 4.49
C GLU A 34 -0.70 -8.68 5.04
N LEU A 35 -0.89 -7.35 5.04
CA LEU A 35 0.07 -6.42 5.61
C LEU A 35 0.35 -6.80 7.07
N CYS A 36 -0.70 -7.01 7.87
CA CYS A 36 -0.59 -7.45 9.26
C CYS A 36 0.19 -8.75 9.43
N ARG A 37 -0.05 -9.76 8.58
CA ARG A 37 0.67 -11.05 8.63
C ARG A 37 2.16 -10.90 8.33
N ARG A 38 2.53 -9.88 7.55
CA ARG A 38 3.92 -9.62 7.17
C ARG A 38 4.62 -8.64 8.12
N LEU A 39 3.93 -7.94 9.01
CA LEU A 39 4.61 -7.06 9.96
C LEU A 39 5.54 -7.85 10.88
N ARG A 40 6.74 -7.31 11.16
CA ARG A 40 7.62 -7.93 12.14
C ARG A 40 6.97 -7.90 13.53
N PRO A 41 7.21 -8.90 14.40
CA PRO A 41 6.62 -8.95 15.74
C PRO A 41 6.90 -7.74 16.62
N ALA A 42 7.99 -7.01 16.34
CA ALA A 42 8.39 -5.80 17.06
C ALA A 42 7.61 -4.55 16.65
N VAL A 43 6.86 -4.58 15.54
CA VAL A 43 6.09 -3.43 15.07
C VAL A 43 4.76 -3.38 15.82
N GLN A 44 4.49 -2.26 16.47
CA GLN A 44 3.19 -1.99 17.08
C GLN A 44 2.26 -1.32 16.06
N PRO A 45 1.20 -1.99 15.57
CA PRO A 45 0.31 -1.40 14.56
C PRO A 45 -0.43 -0.15 15.05
N GLN A 46 -0.51 0.03 16.37
CA GLN A 46 -1.18 1.18 17.00
C GLN A 46 -0.34 2.46 16.91
N GLU A 47 0.99 2.36 16.93
CA GLU A 47 1.91 3.50 16.84
C GLU A 47 2.08 3.98 15.39
N HIS A 48 1.78 3.12 14.41
CA HIS A 48 2.00 3.39 12.99
C HIS A 48 0.71 3.37 12.15
N ARG A 49 -0.44 3.61 12.78
CA ARG A 49 -1.77 3.51 12.15
C ARG A 49 -1.87 4.24 10.81
N GLU A 50 -1.55 5.52 10.74
CA GLU A 50 -1.67 6.31 9.50
C GLU A 50 -0.83 5.74 8.36
N ARG A 51 0.41 5.33 8.65
CA ARG A 51 1.36 4.82 7.65
C ARG A 51 0.95 3.45 7.14
N LEU A 52 0.54 2.58 8.07
CA LEU A 52 0.02 1.26 7.75
C LEU A 52 -1.29 1.35 6.94
N SER A 53 -2.07 2.40 7.16
CA SER A 53 -3.30 2.69 6.41
C SER A 53 -3.01 3.10 4.98
N LEU A 54 -2.10 4.05 4.79
CA LEU A 54 -1.62 4.49 3.48
C LEU A 54 -0.95 3.35 2.69
N ALA A 55 -0.12 2.54 3.35
CA ALA A 55 0.49 1.35 2.75
C ALA A 55 -0.57 0.35 2.27
N CYS A 56 -1.59 0.09 3.09
CA CYS A 56 -2.71 -0.76 2.72
C CYS A 56 -3.50 -0.18 1.53
N ALA A 57 -3.77 1.12 1.54
CA ALA A 57 -4.46 1.81 0.46
C ALA A 57 -3.69 1.73 -0.86
N ALA A 58 -2.38 1.95 -0.84
CA ALA A 58 -1.51 1.82 -2.01
C ALA A 58 -1.49 0.39 -2.56
N LEU A 59 -1.37 -0.62 -1.70
CA LEU A 59 -1.41 -2.02 -2.10
C LEU A 59 -2.76 -2.39 -2.72
N ALA A 60 -3.86 -1.97 -2.10
CA ALA A 60 -5.21 -2.21 -2.60
C ALA A 60 -5.45 -1.51 -3.95
N TYR A 61 -4.98 -0.28 -4.11
CA TYR A 61 -5.14 0.47 -5.35
C TYR A 61 -4.36 -0.16 -6.50
N TYR A 62 -3.14 -0.62 -6.24
CA TYR A 62 -2.39 -1.39 -7.23
C TYR A 62 -3.13 -2.66 -7.67
N ARG A 63 -3.66 -3.44 -6.72
CA ARG A 63 -4.43 -4.65 -7.06
C ARG A 63 -5.70 -4.32 -7.84
N LEU A 64 -6.36 -3.23 -7.49
CA LEU A 64 -7.51 -2.72 -8.22
C LEU A 64 -7.15 -2.44 -9.68
N GLN A 65 -6.09 -1.67 -9.93
CA GLN A 65 -5.62 -1.35 -11.29
C GLN A 65 -5.27 -2.62 -12.08
N ARG A 66 -4.64 -3.61 -11.43
CA ARG A 66 -4.36 -4.91 -12.06
C ARG A 66 -5.63 -5.67 -12.44
N MET A 67 -6.66 -5.66 -11.59
CA MET A 67 -7.95 -6.29 -11.91
C MET A 67 -8.71 -5.57 -13.01
N GLN A 68 -8.56 -4.25 -13.11
CA GLN A 68 -9.18 -3.43 -14.15
C GLN A 68 -8.42 -3.46 -15.49
N GLY A 69 -7.22 -4.04 -15.53
CA GLY A 69 -6.43 -4.19 -16.75
C GLY A 69 -5.73 -2.91 -17.22
N GLU A 70 -5.67 -1.87 -16.39
CA GLU A 70 -4.94 -0.64 -16.72
C GLU A 70 -3.43 -0.80 -16.51
N VAL A 71 -2.66 -0.34 -17.50
CA VAL A 71 -1.20 -0.24 -17.43
C VAL A 71 -0.84 1.12 -16.82
N TYR A 72 -0.39 1.05 -15.57
CA TYR A 72 0.30 2.08 -14.78
C TYR A 72 0.80 3.33 -15.56
N SER A 73 0.34 4.53 -15.19
CA SER A 73 1.00 5.80 -15.56
C SER A 73 1.63 6.52 -14.35
N GLY A 74 1.18 6.22 -13.13
CA GLY A 74 1.82 6.63 -11.88
C GLY A 74 0.82 6.83 -10.72
N ILE A 75 1.30 6.73 -9.47
CA ILE A 75 0.54 7.04 -8.25
C ILE A 75 1.16 8.29 -7.61
N LYS A 76 0.39 9.34 -7.36
CA LYS A 76 0.85 10.52 -6.61
C LYS A 76 0.22 10.55 -5.22
N VAL A 77 1.05 10.59 -4.18
CA VAL A 77 0.64 10.78 -2.78
C VAL A 77 1.42 11.97 -2.23
N GLY A 78 0.77 13.13 -2.13
CA GLY A 78 1.45 14.38 -1.70
C GLY A 78 2.59 14.77 -2.66
N ASP A 79 3.79 14.99 -2.12
CA ASP A 79 5.01 15.24 -2.91
C ASP A 79 5.62 13.96 -3.51
N ILE A 80 5.12 12.78 -3.11
CA ILE A 80 5.65 11.49 -3.55
C ILE A 80 4.96 11.10 -4.85
N SER A 81 5.73 11.11 -5.94
CA SER A 81 5.29 10.68 -7.27
C SER A 81 5.90 9.32 -7.58
N LEU A 82 5.07 8.27 -7.59
CA LEU A 82 5.42 6.94 -8.07
C LEU A 82 5.16 6.91 -9.58
N THR A 83 6.22 6.80 -10.38
CA THR A 83 6.09 6.67 -11.83
C THR A 83 6.52 5.25 -12.18
N ALA A 84 5.61 4.43 -12.69
CA ALA A 84 5.96 3.08 -13.11
C ALA A 84 6.53 3.11 -14.53
N GLY A 85 7.74 2.57 -14.68
CA GLY A 85 8.24 2.16 -15.99
C GLY A 85 7.36 1.04 -16.56
N SER A 86 7.29 0.97 -17.88
CA SER A 86 6.37 0.18 -18.72
C SER A 86 6.44 -1.36 -18.61
N GLY A 87 6.65 -1.92 -17.41
CA GLY A 87 6.61 -3.35 -17.14
C GLY A 87 5.50 -3.69 -16.15
N GLN A 88 4.85 -4.85 -16.32
CA GLN A 88 4.01 -5.43 -15.27
C GLN A 88 4.88 -5.61 -14.02
N GLN A 89 4.81 -4.65 -13.09
CA GLN A 89 5.49 -4.80 -11.80
C GLN A 89 4.88 -6.01 -11.10
N SER A 90 5.74 -6.89 -10.58
CA SER A 90 5.30 -8.04 -9.81
C SER A 90 4.69 -7.58 -8.49
N GLU A 91 3.74 -8.33 -7.96
CA GLU A 91 3.17 -8.09 -6.65
C GLU A 91 4.24 -8.06 -5.55
N ALA A 92 5.30 -8.87 -5.71
CA ALA A 92 6.46 -8.84 -4.83
C ALA A 92 7.18 -7.48 -4.85
N MET A 93 7.34 -6.87 -6.02
CA MET A 93 7.99 -5.56 -6.17
C MET A 93 7.15 -4.44 -5.53
N VAL A 94 5.82 -4.51 -5.61
CA VAL A 94 4.95 -3.54 -4.93
C VAL A 94 5.01 -3.70 -3.42
N LEU A 95 5.05 -4.93 -2.93
CA LEU A 95 5.27 -5.21 -1.52
C LEU A 95 6.65 -4.71 -1.04
N GLU A 96 7.70 -4.85 -1.86
CA GLU A 96 9.02 -4.25 -1.60
C GLU A 96 8.93 -2.72 -1.54
N MET A 97 8.29 -2.06 -2.50
CA MET A 97 8.12 -0.59 -2.47
C MET A 97 7.29 -0.11 -1.27
N VAL A 98 6.24 -0.85 -0.89
CA VAL A 98 5.45 -0.57 0.32
C VAL A 98 6.31 -0.80 1.57
N GLY A 99 7.16 -1.83 1.56
CA GLY A 99 8.16 -2.08 2.59
C GLY A 99 9.15 -0.92 2.73
N ASP A 100 9.74 -0.46 1.64
CA ASP A 100 10.68 0.66 1.60
C ASP A 100 10.05 1.97 2.10
N LEU A 101 8.77 2.20 1.75
CA LEU A 101 8.00 3.35 2.21
C LEU A 101 7.79 3.30 3.73
N LEU A 102 7.49 2.12 4.26
CA LEU A 102 7.31 1.87 5.69
C LEU A 102 8.65 1.97 6.45
N ASP A 103 9.72 1.39 5.90
CA ASP A 103 11.06 1.37 6.51
C ASP A 103 11.68 2.77 6.59
N SER A 104 11.51 3.58 5.54
CA SER A 104 11.94 5.00 5.54
C SER A 104 11.31 5.81 6.68
N ALA A 105 10.22 5.32 7.26
CA ALA A 105 9.50 5.92 8.37
C ALA A 105 9.60 5.13 9.69
N GLY A 106 10.47 4.10 9.75
CA GLY A 106 10.75 3.30 10.95
C GLY A 106 9.85 2.09 11.16
N VAL A 107 9.13 1.61 10.13
CA VAL A 107 8.20 0.48 10.20
C VAL A 107 8.68 -0.68 9.34
N CYS A 108 9.01 -1.82 9.95
CA CYS A 108 9.60 -2.95 9.23
C CYS A 108 8.62 -4.08 8.89
N VAL A 109 8.68 -4.54 7.64
CA VAL A 109 7.95 -5.71 7.14
C VAL A 109 8.91 -6.92 7.05
N GLN A 110 8.42 -8.13 7.25
CA GLN A 110 9.17 -9.37 7.14
C GLN A 110 9.26 -9.79 5.67
N GLY A 111 10.48 -10.08 5.20
CA GLY A 111 10.72 -10.59 3.85
C GLY A 111 10.79 -9.54 2.74
N VAL A 112 10.82 -8.25 3.08
CA VAL A 112 11.33 -7.21 2.18
C VAL A 112 12.84 -7.11 2.40
N ASP A 113 13.62 -7.41 1.37
CA ASP A 113 15.07 -7.22 1.41
C ASP A 113 15.30 -5.71 1.46
N VAL A 114 15.94 -5.24 2.53
CA VAL A 114 16.27 -3.82 2.66
C VAL A 114 17.26 -3.53 1.54
N CYS A 115 16.81 -2.81 0.51
CA CYS A 115 17.72 -2.13 -0.41
C CYS A 115 18.50 -1.12 0.41
N SER A 116 19.59 -1.60 1.01
CA SER A 116 20.51 -0.80 1.80
C SER A 116 21.01 0.28 0.87
N ARG A 117 20.51 1.50 1.06
CA ARG A 117 21.07 2.70 0.44
C ARG A 117 22.50 2.81 0.96
N ASN A 118 23.42 2.25 0.20
CA ASN A 118 24.86 2.36 0.42
C ASN A 118 25.19 3.84 0.57
N ARG A 119 25.76 4.20 1.72
CA ARG A 119 26.37 5.51 1.94
C ARG A 119 27.88 5.35 1.92
#